data_AF-A0A2D7INV3-F1
#
_entry.id   AF-A0A2D7INV3-F1
#
_cell.length_a   1.000
_cell.length_b   1.000
_cell.length_c   1.000
_cell.angle_alpha   90.00
_cell.angle_beta   90.00
_cell.angle_gamma   90.00
#
_symmetry.space_group_name_H-M   'P 1'
#
loop_
_entity.id
_entity.type
_entity.pdbx_description
1 polymer ?
#
loop_
_entity_poly.entity_id
_entity_poly.type
_entity_poly.pdbx_seq_one_letter_code
_entity_poly.pdbx_strand_id
1 'polypeptide(L)'
;MFMDAVYLFPSDEGNHLKHNILQLYIVIIFFSYGGYLFSQDSKTRIERAKKWTKRTILKKLNFLPYVEYKPSIIPSENGKTLTKDLNIYEKITDDHVQFENKVNEELKKERGKRIDEIYDIMIRKRRFSRKRKRKDPIEDKISDINYIRGLTQRYESWSPRWEEKVDLAKEDLTMDEIDLVQYE
;
A
#
# COMPACT_ATOMS: atom_id res chain seq x y z
N MET A 1 -31.85 -18.95 -6.95
CA MET A 1 -30.51 -19.22 -7.51
C MET A 1 -29.53 -18.69 -6.49
N PHE A 2 -29.17 -19.54 -5.52
CA PHE A 2 -28.37 -19.13 -4.36
C PHE A 2 -26.88 -19.31 -4.71
N MET A 3 -26.11 -18.26 -4.46
CA MET A 3 -24.66 -18.24 -4.64
C MET A 3 -23.99 -19.31 -3.79
N ASP A 4 -23.08 -20.06 -4.44
CA ASP A 4 -22.12 -20.93 -3.79
C ASP A 4 -21.21 -20.12 -2.86
N ALA A 5 -21.29 -20.42 -1.56
CA ALA A 5 -20.27 -20.01 -0.61
C ALA A 5 -19.03 -20.89 -0.84
N VAL A 6 -18.00 -20.31 -1.46
CA VAL A 6 -16.70 -20.96 -1.63
C VAL A 6 -16.08 -21.19 -0.24
N TYR A 7 -15.96 -22.46 0.14
CA TYR A 7 -15.47 -22.89 1.44
C TYR A 7 -13.95 -22.67 1.56
N LEU A 8 -13.56 -21.89 2.57
CA LEU A 8 -12.18 -21.50 2.86
C LEU A 8 -11.52 -22.42 3.88
N PHE A 9 -11.71 -23.74 3.84
CA PHE A 9 -10.91 -24.69 4.62
C PHE A 9 -10.84 -26.07 3.93
N PRO A 10 -9.64 -26.67 3.78
CA PRO A 10 -9.52 -28.03 3.26
C PRO A 10 -10.22 -29.01 4.21
N SER A 11 -11.02 -29.92 3.65
CA SER A 11 -11.74 -30.95 4.39
C SER A 11 -10.76 -32.04 4.82
N ASP A 12 -10.27 -31.94 6.04
CA ASP A 12 -9.60 -33.03 6.73
C ASP A 12 -10.55 -33.53 7.84
N GLU A 13 -10.64 -34.84 8.07
CA GLU A 13 -11.65 -35.47 8.94
C GLU A 13 -11.70 -34.89 10.38
N GLY A 14 -10.61 -34.29 10.86
CA GLY A 14 -10.55 -33.57 12.14
C GLY A 14 -11.27 -32.21 12.17
N ASN A 15 -11.65 -31.65 11.02
CA ASN A 15 -12.34 -30.36 10.91
C ASN A 15 -13.86 -30.47 11.02
N HIS A 16 -14.45 -31.65 10.79
CA HIS A 16 -15.89 -31.86 10.93
C HIS A 16 -16.38 -31.64 12.36
N LEU A 17 -15.60 -32.09 13.35
CA LEU A 17 -15.95 -31.94 14.76
C LEU A 17 -15.86 -30.47 15.21
N LYS A 18 -14.85 -29.74 14.72
CA LYS A 18 -14.72 -28.29 14.94
C LYS A 18 -15.85 -27.52 14.26
N HIS A 19 -16.25 -27.93 13.06
CA HIS A 19 -17.34 -27.32 12.31
C HIS A 19 -18.69 -27.51 13.01
N ASN A 20 -18.96 -28.70 13.53
CA ASN A 20 -20.18 -29.02 14.28
C ASN A 20 -20.23 -28.28 15.62
N ILE A 21 -19.10 -28.16 16.33
CA ILE A 21 -19.02 -27.37 17.57
C ILE A 21 -19.26 -25.89 17.30
N LEU A 22 -18.73 -25.35 16.20
CA LEU A 22 -18.91 -23.95 15.83
C LEU A 22 -20.36 -23.66 15.42
N GLN A 23 -21.00 -24.56 14.68
CA GLN A 23 -22.44 -24.50 14.39
C GLN A 23 -23.27 -24.55 15.68
N LEU A 24 -22.96 -25.45 16.61
CA LEU A 24 -23.66 -25.55 17.89
C LEU A 24 -23.52 -24.26 18.72
N TYR A 25 -22.33 -23.65 18.73
CA TYR A 25 -22.07 -22.40 19.42
C TYR A 25 -22.87 -21.23 18.82
N ILE A 26 -22.98 -21.17 17.49
CA ILE A 26 -23.80 -20.17 16.80
C ILE A 26 -25.28 -20.36 17.16
N VAL A 27 -25.79 -21.59 17.15
CA VAL A 27 -27.19 -21.90 17.52
C VAL A 27 -27.48 -21.53 18.98
N ILE A 28 -26.57 -21.82 19.91
CA ILE A 28 -26.72 -21.44 21.32
C ILE A 28 -26.76 -19.92 21.48
N ILE A 29 -25.91 -19.17 20.78
CA ILE A 29 -25.93 -17.69 20.82
C ILE A 29 -27.26 -17.14 20.26
N PHE A 30 -27.77 -17.71 19.16
CA PHE A 30 -29.03 -17.28 18.57
C PHE A 30 -30.27 -17.63 19.43
N PHE A 31 -30.31 -18.81 20.04
CA PHE A 31 -31.46 -19.22 20.86
C PHE A 31 -31.44 -18.65 22.30
N SER A 32 -30.26 -18.43 22.88
CA SER A 32 -30.11 -17.84 24.23
C SER A 32 -30.47 -16.34 24.28
N TYR A 33 -30.37 -15.62 23.16
CA TYR A 33 -30.78 -14.21 23.06
C TYR A 33 -32.22 -14.00 22.53
N GLY A 34 -32.90 -15.08 22.12
CA GLY A 34 -34.24 -15.03 21.51
C GLY A 34 -35.39 -14.62 22.44
N GLY A 35 -35.24 -14.81 23.76
CA GLY A 35 -36.34 -14.65 24.72
C GLY A 35 -36.64 -13.22 25.20
N TYR A 36 -35.74 -12.26 24.97
CA TYR A 36 -35.88 -10.87 25.49
C TYR A 36 -36.03 -9.82 24.38
N LEU A 37 -36.37 -10.26 23.16
CA LEU A 37 -36.16 -9.52 21.91
C LEU A 37 -37.36 -8.70 21.40
N PHE A 38 -38.45 -8.54 22.17
CA PHE A 38 -39.66 -7.91 21.65
C PHE A 38 -40.10 -6.56 22.26
N SER A 39 -39.30 -5.89 23.10
CA SER A 39 -39.84 -4.72 23.82
C SER A 39 -38.97 -3.46 23.97
N GLN A 40 -37.78 -3.32 23.35
CA GLN A 40 -37.05 -2.04 23.51
C GLN A 40 -36.18 -1.65 22.32
N ASP A 41 -36.62 -0.55 21.69
CA ASP A 41 -35.89 0.41 20.86
C ASP A 41 -34.68 -0.15 20.09
N SER A 42 -34.98 -0.85 19.00
CA SER A 42 -34.06 -1.72 18.25
C SER A 42 -32.85 -0.99 17.66
N LYS A 43 -32.98 0.28 17.26
CA LYS A 43 -31.90 1.03 16.58
C LYS A 43 -30.66 1.25 17.47
N THR A 44 -30.83 1.73 18.71
CA THR A 44 -29.69 2.07 19.58
C THR A 44 -28.98 0.84 20.17
N ARG A 45 -29.68 -0.30 20.23
CA ARG A 45 -29.14 -1.58 20.68
C ARG A 45 -28.38 -2.31 19.58
N ILE A 46 -28.86 -2.27 18.33
CA ILE A 46 -28.16 -2.84 17.17
C ILE A 46 -26.82 -2.14 16.95
N GLU A 47 -26.75 -0.81 17.08
CA GLU A 47 -25.48 -0.07 16.97
C GLU A 47 -24.49 -0.44 18.09
N ARG A 48 -24.97 -0.58 19.33
CA ARG A 48 -24.15 -1.04 20.46
C ARG A 48 -23.64 -2.46 20.26
N ALA A 49 -24.51 -3.37 19.80
CA ALA A 49 -24.13 -4.73 19.47
C ALA A 49 -23.10 -4.76 18.34
N LYS A 50 -23.30 -3.99 17.25
CA LYS A 50 -22.36 -3.86 16.13
C LYS A 50 -20.98 -3.32 16.58
N LYS A 51 -20.96 -2.34 17.49
CA LYS A 51 -19.71 -1.80 18.04
C LYS A 51 -19.00 -2.82 18.93
N TRP A 52 -19.74 -3.60 19.70
CA TRP A 52 -19.19 -4.65 20.56
C TRP A 52 -18.68 -5.85 19.75
N THR A 53 -19.42 -6.30 18.73
CA THR A 53 -18.99 -7.38 17.83
C THR A 53 -17.76 -6.95 17.05
N LYS A 54 -17.73 -5.74 16.47
CA LYS A 54 -16.52 -5.20 15.80
C LYS A 54 -15.31 -5.21 16.73
N ARG A 55 -15.46 -4.72 17.98
CA ARG A 55 -14.36 -4.73 18.98
C ARG A 55 -13.92 -6.14 19.34
N THR A 56 -14.86 -7.08 19.45
CA THR A 56 -14.58 -8.45 19.85
C THR A 56 -13.90 -9.22 18.73
N ILE A 57 -14.38 -9.08 17.49
CA ILE A 57 -13.77 -9.63 16.28
C ILE A 57 -12.36 -9.07 16.12
N LEU A 58 -12.16 -7.75 16.25
CA LEU A 58 -10.82 -7.17 16.15
C LEU A 58 -9.88 -7.73 17.24
N LYS A 59 -10.31 -7.72 18.51
CA LYS A 59 -9.50 -8.27 19.62
C LYS A 59 -9.20 -9.77 19.47
N LYS A 60 -10.17 -10.54 18.97
CA LYS A 60 -10.09 -11.99 18.86
C LYS A 60 -9.44 -12.45 17.57
N LEU A 61 -9.47 -11.68 16.48
CA LEU A 61 -8.83 -12.01 15.19
C LEU A 61 -7.51 -11.28 14.97
N ASN A 62 -7.07 -10.44 15.92
CA ASN A 62 -5.75 -9.81 15.91
C ASN A 62 -4.56 -10.81 15.89
N PHE A 63 -4.80 -12.11 16.10
CA PHE A 63 -3.76 -13.14 15.97
C PHE A 63 -3.60 -13.65 14.53
N LEU A 64 -4.59 -13.41 13.65
CA LEU A 64 -4.46 -13.78 12.26
C LEU A 64 -3.44 -12.84 11.63
N PRO A 65 -2.37 -13.36 11.00
CA PRO A 65 -1.55 -12.52 10.16
C PRO A 65 -2.47 -11.85 9.14
N TYR A 66 -2.30 -10.55 8.94
CA TYR A 66 -2.96 -9.88 7.83
C TYR A 66 -2.47 -10.56 6.55
N VAL A 67 -3.32 -11.40 5.95
CA VAL A 67 -3.04 -11.99 4.66
C VAL A 67 -3.41 -10.92 3.65
N GLU A 68 -2.39 -10.30 3.06
CA GLU A 68 -2.59 -9.35 1.98
C GLU A 68 -3.28 -10.09 0.83
N TYR A 69 -4.47 -9.62 0.46
CA TYR A 69 -5.21 -10.21 -0.64
C TYR A 69 -4.45 -9.90 -1.94
N LYS A 70 -3.96 -10.95 -2.59
CA LYS A 70 -3.38 -10.86 -3.92
C LYS A 70 -4.29 -11.61 -4.90
N PRO A 71 -5.10 -10.91 -5.69
CA PRO A 71 -6.00 -11.56 -6.63
C PRO A 71 -5.17 -12.29 -7.71
N SER A 72 -5.38 -13.60 -7.86
CA SER A 72 -4.72 -14.43 -8.87
C SER A 72 -5.58 -14.52 -10.13
N ILE A 73 -5.87 -13.38 -10.74
CA ILE A 73 -6.71 -13.28 -11.95
C ILE A 73 -5.86 -12.96 -13.18
N ILE A 74 -6.38 -13.32 -14.36
CA ILE A 74 -5.80 -12.85 -15.63
C ILE A 74 -6.47 -11.49 -15.93
N PRO A 75 -5.73 -10.37 -15.90
CA PRO A 75 -6.34 -9.06 -16.13
C PRO A 75 -6.88 -8.94 -17.56
N SER A 76 -8.00 -8.23 -17.69
CA SER A 76 -8.56 -7.74 -18.94
C SER A 76 -7.57 -6.82 -19.68
N GLU A 77 -7.89 -6.47 -20.91
CA GLU A 77 -7.06 -5.56 -21.71
C GLU A 77 -6.91 -4.17 -21.06
N ASN A 78 -7.98 -3.67 -20.43
CA ASN A 78 -7.97 -2.42 -19.68
C ASN A 78 -7.09 -2.55 -18.42
N GLY A 79 -7.27 -3.63 -17.64
CA GLY A 79 -6.42 -3.91 -16.48
C GLY A 79 -4.93 -3.98 -16.84
N LYS A 80 -4.59 -4.68 -17.93
CA LYS A 80 -3.21 -4.75 -18.46
C LYS A 80 -2.65 -3.40 -18.92
N THR A 81 -3.52 -2.51 -19.38
CA THR A 81 -3.11 -1.19 -19.85
C THR A 81 -2.78 -0.30 -18.66
N LEU A 82 -3.62 -0.32 -17.63
CA LEU A 82 -3.39 0.44 -16.39
C LEU A 82 -2.15 -0.05 -15.65
N THR A 83 -1.95 -1.37 -15.52
CA THR A 83 -0.74 -1.90 -14.91
C THR A 83 0.53 -1.51 -15.65
N LYS A 84 0.52 -1.52 -16.99
CA LYS A 84 1.65 -1.01 -17.78
C LYS A 84 1.91 0.47 -17.54
N ASP A 85 0.87 1.29 -17.41
CA ASP A 85 1.04 2.72 -17.12
C ASP A 85 1.57 2.98 -15.71
N LEU A 86 1.21 2.16 -14.72
CA LEU A 86 1.80 2.18 -13.38
C LEU A 86 3.28 1.80 -13.41
N ASN A 87 3.66 0.78 -14.19
CA ASN A 87 5.07 0.45 -14.40
C ASN A 87 5.87 1.63 -15.01
N ILE A 88 5.25 2.45 -15.87
CA ILE A 88 5.89 3.68 -16.39
C ILE A 88 6.13 4.68 -15.26
N TYR A 89 5.17 4.83 -14.34
CA TYR A 89 5.32 5.70 -13.17
C TYR A 89 6.42 5.22 -12.22
N GLU A 90 6.45 3.93 -11.91
CA GLU A 90 7.50 3.32 -11.09
C GLU A 90 8.88 3.63 -11.68
N LYS A 91 9.04 3.44 -13.00
CA LYS A 91 10.28 3.77 -13.70
C LYS A 91 10.65 5.25 -13.60
N ILE A 92 9.69 6.18 -13.70
CA ILE A 92 9.96 7.61 -13.52
C ILE A 92 10.46 7.89 -12.10
N THR A 93 9.89 7.22 -11.10
CA THR A 93 10.26 7.35 -9.69
C THR A 93 11.65 6.75 -9.43
N ASP A 94 11.92 5.57 -9.98
CA ASP A 94 13.23 4.93 -9.93
C ASP A 94 14.32 5.82 -10.55
N ASP A 95 14.04 6.45 -11.69
CA ASP A 95 14.98 7.39 -12.32
C ASP A 95 15.31 8.59 -11.40
N HIS A 96 14.33 9.07 -10.60
CA HIS A 96 14.56 10.12 -9.59
C HIS A 96 15.44 9.60 -8.45
N VAL A 97 15.13 8.43 -7.90
CA VAL A 97 15.86 7.82 -6.80
C VAL A 97 17.31 7.51 -7.22
N GLN A 98 17.50 6.98 -8.44
CA GLN A 98 18.82 6.74 -8.99
C GLN A 98 19.64 8.02 -9.15
N PHE A 99 19.02 9.11 -9.58
CA PHE A 99 19.69 10.41 -9.66
C PHE A 99 20.12 10.92 -8.28
N GLU A 100 19.23 10.88 -7.30
CA GLU A 100 19.56 11.26 -5.92
C GLU A 100 20.69 10.40 -5.35
N ASN A 101 20.65 9.09 -5.61
CA ASN A 101 21.69 8.16 -5.19
C ASN A 101 23.04 8.47 -5.85
N LYS A 102 23.07 8.79 -7.15
CA LYS A 102 24.29 9.18 -7.87
C LYS A 102 24.90 10.46 -7.28
N VAL A 103 24.08 11.49 -7.05
CA VAL A 103 24.52 12.74 -6.41
C VAL A 103 25.08 12.45 -5.01
N ASN A 104 24.40 11.62 -4.23
CA ASN A 104 24.85 11.23 -2.90
C ASN A 104 26.15 10.41 -2.92
N GLU A 105 26.34 9.54 -3.91
CA GLU A 105 27.60 8.80 -4.10
C GLU A 105 28.77 9.70 -4.48
N GLU A 106 28.56 10.67 -5.36
CA GLU A 106 29.57 11.67 -5.70
C GLU A 106 29.98 12.47 -4.46
N LEU A 107 29.00 12.94 -3.67
CA LEU A 107 29.27 13.61 -2.40
C LEU A 107 30.02 12.71 -1.40
N LYS A 108 29.76 11.40 -1.38
CA LYS A 108 30.49 10.43 -0.55
C LYS A 108 31.93 10.23 -1.04
N LYS A 109 32.15 10.08 -2.36
CA LYS A 109 33.48 9.99 -2.98
C LYS A 109 34.32 11.23 -2.69
N GLU A 110 33.71 12.41 -2.81
CA GLU A 110 34.34 13.68 -2.46
C GLU A 110 34.70 13.81 -0.97
N ARG A 111 33.93 13.18 -0.08
CA ARG A 111 34.20 13.17 1.36
C ARG A 111 35.33 12.21 1.76
N GLY A 112 35.65 11.23 0.91
CA GLY A 112 36.68 10.21 1.17
C GLY A 112 36.26 9.18 2.23
N LYS A 113 36.92 8.01 2.24
CA LYS A 113 36.77 7.00 3.29
C LYS A 113 37.50 7.45 4.56
N ARG A 114 36.88 8.26 5.41
CA ARG A 114 37.36 8.46 6.78
C ARG A 114 36.19 8.62 7.74
N ILE A 115 35.85 7.49 8.37
CA ILE A 115 34.99 7.41 9.53
C ILE A 115 35.85 7.86 10.71
N ASP A 116 35.69 9.11 11.13
CA ASP A 116 35.98 9.53 12.49
C ASP A 116 34.93 10.60 12.81
N GLU A 117 33.96 10.25 13.66
CA GLU A 117 32.88 11.14 14.10
C GLU A 117 33.42 12.47 14.65
N ILE A 118 34.62 12.43 15.24
CA ILE A 118 35.35 13.59 15.77
C ILE A 118 35.88 14.49 14.64
N TYR A 119 36.42 13.90 13.57
CA TYR A 119 36.88 14.64 12.38
C TYR A 119 35.69 15.29 11.65
N ASP A 120 34.54 14.61 11.67
CA ASP A 120 33.31 15.04 11.02
C ASP A 120 32.61 16.20 11.76
N ILE A 121 32.70 16.23 13.11
CA ILE A 121 32.28 17.37 13.96
C ILE A 121 33.22 18.57 13.75
N MET A 122 34.53 18.34 13.69
CA MET A 122 35.53 19.39 13.49
C MET A 122 35.44 20.00 12.08
N ILE A 123 35.18 19.18 11.06
CA ILE A 123 34.84 19.63 9.70
C ILE A 123 33.50 20.34 9.65
N ARG A 124 32.45 19.85 10.34
CA ARG A 124 31.14 20.52 10.41
C ARG A 124 31.26 21.94 10.97
N LYS A 125 31.98 22.12 12.08
CA LYS A 125 32.26 23.46 12.65
C LYS A 125 33.06 24.34 11.67
N ARG A 126 34.02 23.78 10.93
CA ARG A 126 34.76 24.51 9.86
C ARG A 126 33.90 24.83 8.62
N ARG A 127 32.89 24.01 8.30
CA ARG A 127 31.95 24.17 7.16
C ARG A 127 30.86 25.21 7.41
N PHE A 128 30.44 25.44 8.65
CA PHE A 128 29.54 26.57 8.95
C PHE A 128 30.20 27.93 8.68
N SER A 129 31.50 28.07 8.96
CA SER A 129 32.26 29.31 8.67
C SER A 129 32.73 29.40 7.22
N ARG A 130 32.89 28.27 6.53
CA ARG A 130 33.14 28.21 5.08
C ARG A 130 31.94 27.56 4.43
N LYS A 131 30.91 28.36 4.12
CA LYS A 131 29.98 28.10 3.01
C LYS A 131 30.85 27.81 1.78
N ARG A 132 31.26 26.55 1.62
CA ARG A 132 32.00 26.10 0.45
C ARG A 132 31.01 26.14 -0.68
N LYS A 133 30.99 27.29 -1.36
CA LYS A 133 30.82 27.37 -2.80
C LYS A 133 31.87 26.43 -3.41
N ARG A 134 31.63 25.11 -3.41
CA ARG A 134 32.17 24.29 -4.48
C ARG A 134 31.36 24.71 -5.69
N LYS A 135 32.01 25.50 -6.55
CA LYS A 135 31.47 25.79 -7.87
C LYS A 135 31.74 24.53 -8.67
N ASP A 136 30.83 23.56 -8.62
CA ASP A 136 30.62 22.74 -9.81
C ASP A 136 30.50 23.73 -10.96
N PRO A 137 31.14 23.48 -12.11
CA PRO A 137 31.03 24.38 -13.23
C PRO A 137 29.55 24.64 -13.49
N ILE A 138 29.24 25.87 -13.88
CA ILE A 138 27.84 26.31 -14.06
C ILE A 138 27.11 25.36 -15.03
N GLU A 139 27.85 24.80 -15.98
CA GLU A 139 27.37 23.83 -16.96
C GLU A 139 26.84 22.53 -16.34
N ASP A 140 27.57 21.93 -15.39
CA ASP A 140 27.11 20.73 -14.68
C ASP A 140 25.83 21.01 -13.88
N LYS A 141 25.77 22.19 -13.23
CA LYS A 141 24.55 22.61 -12.52
C LYS A 141 23.37 22.82 -13.46
N ILE A 142 23.61 23.37 -14.66
CA ILE A 142 22.57 23.53 -15.68
C ILE A 142 22.12 22.16 -16.19
N SER A 143 23.04 21.21 -16.38
CA SER A 143 22.73 19.84 -16.78
C SER A 143 21.83 19.15 -15.74
N ASP A 144 22.18 19.23 -14.46
CA ASP A 144 21.37 18.66 -13.37
C ASP A 144 19.98 19.30 -13.30
N ILE A 145 19.90 20.63 -13.43
CA ILE A 145 18.62 21.35 -13.47
C ILE A 145 17.76 20.88 -14.65
N ASN A 146 18.36 20.73 -15.83
CA ASN A 146 17.64 20.27 -17.02
C ASN A 146 17.19 18.81 -16.88
N TYR A 147 18.03 17.96 -16.26
CA TYR A 147 17.68 16.59 -15.97
C TYR A 147 16.49 16.50 -15.00
N ILE A 148 16.54 17.21 -13.87
CA ILE A 148 15.43 17.28 -12.90
C ILE A 148 14.17 17.84 -13.58
N ARG A 149 14.27 18.92 -14.36
CA ARG A 149 13.13 19.46 -15.11
C ARG A 149 12.53 18.43 -16.05
N GLY A 150 13.36 17.67 -16.78
CA GLY A 150 12.89 16.60 -17.65
C GLY A 150 12.17 15.50 -16.88
N LEU A 151 12.71 15.11 -15.71
CA LEU A 151 12.06 14.16 -14.82
C LEU A 151 10.70 14.67 -14.32
N THR A 152 10.62 15.92 -13.86
CA THR A 152 9.39 16.56 -13.39
C THR A 152 8.36 16.66 -14.51
N GLN A 153 8.76 17.03 -15.73
CA GLN A 153 7.86 17.08 -16.89
C GLN A 153 7.25 15.71 -17.22
N ARG A 154 8.01 14.61 -17.07
CA ARG A 154 7.46 13.26 -17.25
C ARG A 154 6.40 12.95 -16.21
N TYR A 155 6.59 13.37 -14.96
CA TYR A 155 5.59 13.23 -13.91
C TYR A 155 4.31 14.04 -14.20
N GLU A 156 4.49 15.32 -14.53
CA GLU A 156 3.40 16.25 -14.83
C GLU A 156 2.59 15.85 -16.06
N SER A 157 3.22 15.21 -17.05
CA SER A 157 2.53 14.71 -18.24
C SER A 157 1.88 13.34 -18.03
N TRP A 158 2.41 12.52 -17.12
CA TRP A 158 1.82 11.23 -16.78
C TRP A 158 0.52 11.38 -15.98
N SER A 159 0.48 12.27 -14.98
CA SER A 159 -0.67 12.41 -14.07
C SER A 159 -2.01 12.65 -14.79
N PRO A 160 -2.13 13.60 -15.75
CA PRO A 160 -3.40 13.83 -16.45
C PRO A 160 -3.79 12.67 -17.37
N ARG A 161 -2.79 12.01 -17.99
CA ARG A 161 -3.03 10.84 -18.85
C ARG A 161 -3.51 9.64 -18.05
N TRP A 162 -3.00 9.48 -16.84
CA TRP A 162 -3.45 8.45 -15.91
C TRP A 162 -4.90 8.67 -15.50
N GLU A 163 -5.26 9.88 -15.09
CA GLU A 163 -6.64 10.23 -14.74
C GLU A 163 -7.61 9.94 -15.89
N GLU A 164 -7.28 10.36 -17.11
CA GLU A 164 -8.11 10.09 -18.30
C GLU A 164 -8.31 8.59 -18.54
N LYS A 165 -7.24 7.78 -18.43
CA LYS A 165 -7.32 6.34 -18.66
C LYS A 165 -8.09 5.59 -17.57
N VAL A 166 -7.93 5.99 -16.31
CA VAL A 166 -8.68 5.42 -15.19
C VAL A 166 -10.16 5.76 -15.31
N ASP A 167 -10.48 7.00 -15.68
CA ASP A 167 -11.88 7.41 -15.86
C ASP A 167 -12.58 6.64 -16.99
N LEU A 168 -11.86 6.29 -18.05
CA LEU A 168 -12.38 5.44 -19.13
C LEU A 168 -12.53 3.98 -18.71
N ALA A 169 -11.62 3.46 -17.88
CA ALA A 169 -11.58 2.04 -17.52
C ALA A 169 -12.42 1.68 -16.28
N LYS A 170 -12.82 2.66 -15.45
CA LYS A 170 -13.47 2.41 -14.14
C LYS A 170 -14.75 1.60 -14.20
N GLU A 171 -15.52 1.71 -15.30
CA GLU A 171 -16.79 0.99 -15.45
C GLU A 171 -16.58 -0.46 -15.93
N ASP A 172 -15.46 -0.73 -16.59
CA ASP A 172 -15.15 -2.02 -17.19
C ASP A 172 -14.31 -2.94 -16.28
N LEU A 173 -13.75 -2.40 -15.19
CA LEU A 173 -12.90 -3.14 -14.27
C LEU A 173 -13.72 -3.88 -13.21
N THR A 174 -13.38 -5.15 -13.01
CA THR A 174 -13.88 -5.94 -11.89
C THR A 174 -13.17 -5.55 -10.58
N MET A 175 -13.80 -5.83 -9.44
CA MET A 175 -13.21 -5.52 -8.13
C MET A 175 -11.83 -6.18 -7.94
N ASP A 176 -11.67 -7.42 -8.40
CA ASP A 176 -10.38 -8.13 -8.33
C ASP A 176 -9.30 -7.49 -9.21
N GLU A 177 -9.68 -6.86 -10.33
CA GLU A 177 -8.73 -6.14 -11.19
C GLU A 177 -8.34 -4.79 -10.57
N ILE A 178 -9.26 -4.11 -9.90
CA ILE A 178 -8.96 -2.90 -9.15
C ILE A 178 -7.97 -3.23 -8.02
N ASP A 179 -8.21 -4.32 -7.29
CA ASP A 179 -7.31 -4.77 -6.23
C ASP A 179 -5.94 -5.20 -6.79
N LEU A 180 -5.90 -5.82 -7.98
CA LEU A 180 -4.65 -6.15 -8.66
C LEU A 180 -3.85 -4.89 -9.01
N VAL A 181 -4.50 -3.87 -9.59
CA VAL A 181 -3.89 -2.59 -9.97
C VAL A 181 -3.42 -1.81 -8.74
N GLN A 182 -4.05 -1.98 -7.58
CA GLN A 182 -3.57 -1.38 -6.32
C GLN A 182 -2.38 -2.11 -5.71
N TYR A 183 -2.19 -3.39 -6.03
CA TYR A 183 -1.11 -4.22 -5.51
C TYR A 183 0.20 -4.05 -6.29
N GLU A 184 0.10 -3.82 -7.60
CA GLU A 184 1.25 -3.49 -8.46
C GLU A 184 1.75 -2.06 -8.25
#